data_AF-A0A6N7ANQ4-F1
#
_entry.id   AF-A0A6N7ANQ4-F1
#
_cell.length_a   1.000
_cell.length_b   1.000
_cell.length_c   1.000
_cell.angle_alpha   90.00
_cell.angle_beta   90.00
_cell.angle_gamma   90.00
#
_symmetry.space_group_name_H-M   'P 1'
#
loop_
_entity.id
_entity.type
_entity.pdbx_description
1 polymer ?
#
loop_
_entity_poly.entity_id
_entity_poly.type
_entity_poly.pdbx_seq_one_letter_code
_entity_poly.pdbx_strand_id
1 'polypeptide(L)'
;MSENAKSMSIIVTKGTLDWAYPPFILATTGASMGLNVTLFFTFYGLALCKKKLDLKVTTLGNAAMEMPIMGMHLAMPNMVGMLPGIDGFATAMMKDLIKKKGVASIEELRELAKEAEVRMIACQMTMDLFEYKQADMMDGIEYAGAATYIETATKCDINLFI
;
A
#
# COMPACT_ATOMS: atom_id res chain seq x y z
N MET A 1 -9.69 5.27 22.71
CA MET A 1 -9.62 6.35 21.70
C MET A 1 -10.48 7.51 22.17
N SER A 2 -9.99 8.76 22.07
CA SER A 2 -10.70 9.96 22.54
C SER A 2 -11.92 10.25 21.67
N GLU A 3 -13.06 10.62 22.29
CA GLU A 3 -14.34 10.91 21.61
C GLU A 3 -14.29 12.04 20.56
N ASN A 4 -13.17 12.78 20.44
CA ASN A 4 -12.98 13.91 19.53
C ASN A 4 -11.80 13.73 18.54
N ALA A 5 -11.24 12.52 18.41
CA ALA A 5 -10.21 12.27 17.41
C ALA A 5 -10.79 12.34 15.99
N LYS A 6 -10.22 13.19 15.13
CA LYS A 6 -10.55 13.20 13.70
C LYS A 6 -10.27 11.82 13.09
N SER A 7 -10.94 11.49 11.99
CA SER A 7 -10.86 10.16 11.38
C SER A 7 -10.58 10.22 9.89
N MET A 8 -9.86 9.21 9.40
CA MET A 8 -9.43 9.12 8.01
C MET A 8 -9.67 7.72 7.48
N SER A 9 -10.25 7.61 6.29
CA SER A 9 -10.33 6.35 5.55
C SER A 9 -9.55 6.45 4.24
N ILE A 10 -8.90 5.33 3.86
CA ILE A 10 -8.15 5.23 2.61
C ILE A 10 -8.53 3.92 1.92
N ILE A 11 -9.07 4.00 0.70
CA ILE A 11 -9.17 2.84 -0.18
C ILE A 11 -7.79 2.60 -0.80
N VAL A 12 -7.28 1.38 -0.64
CA VAL A 12 -5.99 0.94 -1.18
C VAL A 12 -6.25 -0.06 -2.30
N THR A 13 -6.09 0.38 -3.54
CA THR A 13 -6.39 -0.40 -4.75
C THR A 13 -5.16 -0.98 -5.44
N LYS A 14 -3.99 -0.39 -5.19
CA LYS A 14 -2.72 -0.76 -5.82
C LYS A 14 -1.84 -1.56 -4.86
N GLY A 15 -1.12 -2.54 -5.40
CA GLY A 15 -0.30 -3.47 -4.62
C GLY A 15 1.17 -3.57 -5.07
N THR A 16 1.64 -2.66 -5.91
CA THR A 16 3.07 -2.61 -6.29
C THR A 16 3.89 -1.91 -5.21
N LEU A 17 5.21 -2.09 -5.23
CA LEU A 17 6.11 -1.58 -4.19
C LEU A 17 6.02 -0.05 -4.05
N ASP A 18 5.97 0.68 -5.16
CA ASP A 18 5.89 2.14 -5.22
C ASP A 18 4.55 2.67 -4.69
N TRP A 19 3.44 2.03 -5.05
CA TRP A 19 2.10 2.45 -4.65
C TRP A 19 1.68 2.00 -3.25
N ALA A 20 2.43 1.08 -2.63
CA ALA A 20 2.24 0.70 -1.24
C ALA A 20 2.67 1.81 -0.25
N TYR A 21 3.62 2.68 -0.65
CA TYR A 21 4.16 3.72 0.21
C TYR A 21 3.14 4.77 0.64
N PRO A 22 2.40 5.43 -0.28
CA PRO A 22 1.47 6.49 0.09
C PRO A 22 0.43 6.10 1.17
N PRO A 23 -0.31 4.98 1.05
CA PRO A 23 -1.35 4.66 2.04
C PRO A 23 -0.75 4.33 3.41
N PHE A 24 0.37 3.62 3.50
CA PHE A 24 0.99 3.29 4.78
C PHE A 24 1.68 4.51 5.43
N ILE A 25 2.34 5.38 4.67
CA ILE A 25 2.91 6.62 5.20
C ILE A 25 1.78 7.51 5.75
N LEU A 26 0.72 7.73 4.96
CA LEU A 26 -0.40 8.55 5.41
C LEU A 26 -1.10 7.95 6.63
N ALA A 27 -1.27 6.63 6.67
CA ALA A 27 -1.90 5.97 7.80
C ALA A 27 -1.08 6.07 9.08
N THR A 28 0.22 5.77 9.02
CA THR A 28 1.12 5.87 10.18
C THR A 28 1.25 7.32 10.66
N THR A 29 1.41 8.28 9.74
CA THR A 29 1.44 9.71 10.10
C THR A 29 0.10 10.17 10.68
N GLY A 30 -1.03 9.83 10.06
CA GLY A 30 -2.36 10.16 10.56
C GLY A 30 -2.59 9.62 11.97
N ALA A 31 -2.27 8.34 12.20
CA ALA A 31 -2.37 7.73 13.51
C ALA A 31 -1.46 8.42 14.54
N SER A 32 -0.22 8.78 14.16
CA SER A 32 0.70 9.52 15.04
C SER A 32 0.19 10.93 15.42
N MET A 33 -0.63 11.53 14.55
CA MET A 33 -1.31 12.81 14.79
C MET A 33 -2.62 12.64 15.58
N GLY A 34 -2.93 11.43 16.03
CA GLY A 34 -4.12 11.11 16.82
C GLY A 34 -5.38 10.89 15.99
N LEU A 35 -5.27 10.63 14.68
CA LEU A 35 -6.44 10.28 13.86
C LEU A 35 -6.79 8.80 14.00
N ASN A 36 -8.08 8.50 14.01
CA ASN A 36 -8.57 7.13 13.82
C ASN A 36 -8.50 6.79 12.32
N VAL A 37 -7.54 5.96 11.93
CA VAL A 37 -7.31 5.63 10.51
C VAL A 37 -7.87 4.24 10.16
N THR A 38 -8.57 4.15 9.02
CA THR A 38 -8.98 2.90 8.40
C THR A 38 -8.37 2.74 7.01
N LEU A 39 -7.73 1.61 6.75
CA LEU A 39 -7.28 1.17 5.42
C LEU A 39 -8.22 0.09 4.89
N PHE A 40 -8.79 0.30 3.70
CA PHE A 40 -9.62 -0.68 3.01
C PHE A 40 -8.91 -1.20 1.76
N PHE A 41 -8.40 -2.42 1.82
CA PHE A 41 -7.63 -3.06 0.76
C PHE A 41 -8.56 -3.81 -0.20
N THR A 42 -8.50 -3.46 -1.48
CA THR A 42 -9.33 -4.06 -2.53
C THR A 42 -8.52 -4.24 -3.83
N PHE A 43 -9.02 -5.07 -4.74
CA PHE A 43 -8.31 -5.48 -5.95
C PHE A 43 -6.83 -5.83 -5.68
N TYR A 44 -5.90 -5.21 -6.40
CA TYR A 44 -4.47 -5.49 -6.28
C TYR A 44 -3.89 -5.07 -4.92
N GLY A 45 -4.54 -4.14 -4.22
CA GLY A 45 -4.16 -3.73 -2.86
C GLY A 45 -4.19 -4.86 -1.84
N LEU A 46 -4.99 -5.92 -2.05
CA LEU A 46 -4.97 -7.11 -1.18
C LEU A 46 -3.59 -7.78 -1.11
N ALA A 47 -2.73 -7.60 -2.12
CA ALA A 47 -1.37 -8.12 -2.09
C ALA A 47 -0.57 -7.60 -0.87
N LEU A 48 -0.91 -6.41 -0.36
CA LEU A 48 -0.30 -5.78 0.82
C LEU A 48 -0.73 -6.43 2.15
N CYS A 49 -1.85 -7.16 2.13
CA CYS A 49 -2.35 -7.89 3.29
C CYS A 49 -1.74 -9.28 3.44
N LYS A 50 -1.00 -9.78 2.43
CA LYS A 50 -0.43 -11.13 2.47
C LYS A 50 0.62 -11.28 3.58
N LYS A 51 0.72 -12.46 4.17
CA LYS A 51 1.73 -12.77 5.21
C LYS A 51 3.15 -12.49 4.73
N LYS A 52 3.46 -12.92 3.50
CA LYS A 52 4.73 -12.66 2.82
C LYS A 52 4.52 -11.70 1.67
N LEU A 53 5.19 -10.55 1.73
CA LEU A 53 5.17 -9.56 0.68
C LEU A 53 6.22 -9.90 -0.40
N ASP A 54 5.80 -9.86 -1.67
CA ASP A 54 6.68 -9.94 -2.84
C ASP A 54 6.37 -8.76 -3.77
N LEU A 55 6.57 -7.55 -3.24
CA LEU A 55 6.22 -6.32 -3.95
C LEU A 55 7.29 -6.00 -4.99
N LYS A 56 6.80 -5.70 -6.20
CA LYS A 56 7.61 -5.37 -7.37
C LYS A 56 7.16 -4.04 -7.94
N VAL A 57 8.04 -3.45 -8.72
CA VAL A 57 7.76 -2.31 -9.59
C VAL A 57 7.88 -2.78 -11.03
N THR A 58 6.95 -2.33 -11.86
CA THR A 58 7.05 -2.52 -13.30
C THR A 58 7.51 -1.22 -13.96
N THR A 59 8.42 -1.35 -14.92
CA THR A 59 8.91 -0.23 -15.73
C THR A 59 7.86 0.33 -16.70
N LEU A 60 6.76 -0.39 -16.93
CA LEU A 60 5.67 0.03 -17.82
C LEU A 60 4.42 0.52 -17.07
N GLY A 61 4.31 0.26 -15.77
CA GLY A 61 3.10 0.55 -15.01
C GLY A 61 2.94 2.01 -14.58
N ASN A 62 3.98 2.84 -14.73
CA ASN A 62 3.93 4.25 -14.36
C ASN A 62 4.82 5.09 -15.28
N ALA A 63 4.22 5.82 -16.22
CA ALA A 63 4.94 6.69 -17.14
C ALA A 63 5.65 7.88 -16.46
N ALA A 64 5.28 8.22 -15.23
CA ALA A 64 5.97 9.25 -14.43
C ALA A 64 7.22 8.71 -13.70
N MET A 65 7.59 7.44 -13.92
CA MET A 65 8.76 6.84 -13.30
C MET A 65 10.06 7.33 -13.97
N GLU A 66 10.68 8.31 -13.33
CA GLU A 66 12.04 8.77 -13.68
C GLU A 66 13.03 8.29 -12.63
N MET A 67 13.90 7.37 -13.02
CA MET A 67 14.87 6.81 -12.08
C MET A 67 16.12 7.69 -12.03
N PRO A 68 16.65 7.98 -10.82
CA PRO A 68 17.92 8.69 -10.68
C PRO A 68 19.07 7.75 -11.03
N ILE A 69 19.61 7.88 -12.24
CA ILE A 69 20.74 7.09 -12.75
C ILE A 69 21.89 8.05 -13.04
N MET A 70 23.04 7.82 -12.41
CA MET A 70 24.27 8.59 -12.64
C MET A 70 24.10 10.13 -12.48
N GLY A 71 23.24 10.56 -11.55
CA GLY A 71 22.99 11.99 -11.29
C GLY A 71 22.01 12.66 -12.26
N MET A 72 21.39 11.91 -13.17
CA MET A 72 20.33 12.38 -14.06
C MET A 72 19.02 11.62 -13.78
N HIS A 73 17.88 12.27 -14.03
CA HIS A 73 16.55 11.65 -14.00
C HIS A 73 16.22 11.16 -15.40
N LEU A 74 16.26 9.84 -15.60
CA LEU A 74 15.99 9.22 -16.89
C LEU A 74 14.69 8.42 -16.82
N ALA A 75 13.75 8.76 -17.71
CA ALA A 75 12.59 7.92 -17.98
C ALA A 75 13.03 6.70 -18.78
N MET A 76 12.57 5.51 -18.38
CA MET A 76 12.86 4.27 -19.11
C MET A 76 12.03 4.25 -20.41
N PRO A 77 12.66 4.12 -21.60
CA PRO A 77 11.90 3.98 -22.83
C PRO A 77 11.02 2.72 -22.79
N ASN A 78 9.78 2.83 -23.25
CA ASN A 78 8.80 1.72 -23.22
C ASN A 78 9.33 0.43 -23.89
N MET A 79 10.17 0.54 -24.92
CA MET A 79 10.81 -0.62 -25.57
C MET A 79 11.65 -1.45 -24.61
N VAL A 80 12.27 -0.84 -23.61
CA VAL A 80 13.12 -1.52 -22.64
C VAL A 80 12.29 -2.33 -21.64
N GLY A 81 11.03 -1.95 -21.42
CA GLY A 81 10.09 -2.65 -20.55
C GLY A 81 9.70 -4.06 -21.03
N MET A 82 9.97 -4.39 -22.30
CA MET A 82 9.73 -5.74 -22.84
C MET A 82 10.89 -6.71 -22.58
N LEU A 83 12.02 -6.25 -22.06
CA LEU A 83 13.17 -7.11 -21.79
C LEU A 83 12.93 -8.00 -20.55
N PRO A 84 13.16 -9.32 -20.65
CA PRO A 84 13.03 -10.21 -19.50
C PRO A 84 13.94 -9.77 -18.33
N GLY A 85 13.37 -9.65 -17.13
CA GLY A 85 14.10 -9.33 -15.91
C GLY A 85 14.24 -7.83 -15.59
N ILE A 86 13.80 -6.93 -16.47
CA ILE A 86 13.91 -5.48 -16.24
C ILE A 86 13.13 -5.00 -15.02
N ASP A 87 11.95 -5.58 -14.77
CA ASP A 87 11.14 -5.27 -13.59
C ASP A 87 11.79 -5.74 -12.29
N GLY A 88 12.52 -6.87 -12.34
CA GLY A 88 13.33 -7.34 -11.21
C GLY A 88 14.49 -6.39 -10.92
N PHE A 89 15.16 -5.90 -11.96
CA PHE A 89 16.22 -4.90 -11.85
C PHE A 89 15.68 -3.58 -11.29
N ALA A 90 14.58 -3.06 -11.84
CA ALA A 90 13.93 -1.84 -11.35
C ALA A 90 13.50 -1.96 -9.89
N THR A 91 12.94 -3.11 -9.51
CA THR A 91 12.58 -3.42 -8.12
C THR A 91 13.80 -3.40 -7.21
N ALA A 92 14.90 -4.05 -7.60
CA ALA A 92 16.13 -4.07 -6.81
C ALA A 92 16.73 -2.67 -6.64
N MET A 93 16.76 -1.89 -7.72
CA MET A 93 17.23 -0.51 -7.70
C MET A 93 16.37 0.38 -6.80
N MET A 94 15.04 0.24 -6.85
CA MET A 94 14.14 0.99 -5.97
C MET A 94 14.36 0.63 -4.51
N LYS A 95 14.47 -0.67 -4.18
CA LYS A 95 14.75 -1.13 -2.80
C LYS A 95 16.10 -0.61 -2.28
N ASP A 96 17.12 -0.57 -3.13
CA ASP A 96 18.43 0.00 -2.77
C ASP A 96 18.35 1.52 -2.52
N LEU A 97 17.62 2.27 -3.35
CA LEU A 97 17.39 3.70 -3.16
C LEU A 97 16.65 4.00 -1.85
N ILE A 98 15.57 3.27 -1.57
CA ILE A 98 14.79 3.35 -0.33
C ILE A 98 15.73 3.16 0.88
N LYS A 99 16.52 2.09 0.86
CA LYS A 99 17.47 1.77 1.94
C LYS A 99 18.54 2.84 2.11
N LYS A 100 19.13 3.33 1.02
CA LYS A 100 20.16 4.39 1.04
C LYS A 100 19.63 5.72 1.58
N LYS A 101 18.34 6.01 1.35
CA LYS A 101 17.69 7.24 1.81
C LYS A 101 17.09 7.11 3.22
N GLY A 102 17.23 5.95 3.86
CA GLY A 102 16.69 5.71 5.20
C GLY A 102 15.17 5.71 5.26
N VAL A 103 14.50 5.41 4.14
CA VAL A 103 13.04 5.28 4.09
C VAL A 103 12.68 3.88 4.62
N ALA A 104 11.71 3.82 5.53
CA ALA A 104 11.22 2.55 6.06
C ALA A 104 10.72 1.63 4.94
N SER A 105 10.91 0.33 5.10
CA SER A 105 10.32 -0.68 4.22
C SER A 105 8.79 -0.73 4.37
N ILE A 106 8.09 -1.32 3.40
CA ILE A 106 6.64 -1.50 3.50
C ILE A 106 6.29 -2.42 4.67
N GLU A 107 7.12 -3.43 4.93
CA GLU A 107 7.00 -4.31 6.08
C GLU A 107 7.05 -3.54 7.40
N GLU A 108 8.04 -2.64 7.56
CA GLU A 108 8.15 -1.79 8.76
C GLU A 108 6.96 -0.83 8.88
N LEU A 109 6.58 -0.16 7.80
CA LEU A 109 5.42 0.75 7.81
C LEU A 109 4.11 0.01 8.14
N ARG A 110 3.96 -1.23 7.67
CA ARG A 110 2.80 -2.07 7.97
C ARG A 110 2.78 -2.48 9.45
N GLU A 111 3.91 -2.85 10.03
CA GLU A 111 3.97 -3.15 11.46
C GLU A 111 3.73 -1.88 12.31
N LEU A 112 4.29 -0.74 11.93
CA LEU A 112 4.00 0.54 12.58
C LEU A 112 2.50 0.89 12.52
N ALA A 113 1.83 0.62 11.38
CA ALA A 113 0.40 0.83 11.26
C ALA A 113 -0.39 -0.10 12.22
N LYS A 114 0.04 -1.36 12.38
CA LYS A 114 -0.56 -2.29 13.35
C LYS A 114 -0.36 -1.83 14.79
N GLU A 115 0.86 -1.42 15.14
CA GLU A 115 1.21 -0.90 16.47
C GLU A 115 0.42 0.38 16.80
N ALA A 116 0.16 1.21 15.80
CA ALA A 116 -0.66 2.42 15.93
C ALA A 116 -2.17 2.16 15.86
N GLU A 117 -2.61 0.90 15.97
CA GLU A 117 -4.02 0.48 15.93
C GLU A 117 -4.79 0.96 14.69
N VAL A 118 -4.11 1.11 13.54
CA VAL A 118 -4.77 1.41 12.27
C VAL A 118 -5.67 0.24 11.91
N ARG A 119 -6.97 0.51 11.73
CA ARG A 119 -7.93 -0.52 11.34
C ARG A 119 -7.69 -0.91 9.89
N MET A 120 -7.44 -2.19 9.65
CA MET A 120 -7.18 -2.72 8.30
C MET A 120 -8.28 -3.68 7.90
N ILE A 121 -8.85 -3.46 6.72
CA ILE A 121 -9.96 -4.24 6.19
C ILE A 121 -9.56 -4.83 4.84
N ALA A 122 -9.61 -6.15 4.71
CA ALA A 122 -9.54 -6.84 3.43
C ALA A 122 -10.94 -6.98 2.82
N CYS A 123 -11.08 -6.54 1.57
CA CYS A 123 -12.32 -6.67 0.82
C CYS A 123 -12.65 -8.16 0.55
N GLN A 124 -13.69 -8.68 1.22
CA GLN A 124 -14.10 -10.09 1.10
C GLN A 124 -14.42 -10.48 -0.35
N MET A 125 -15.16 -9.64 -1.08
CA MET A 125 -15.49 -9.91 -2.49
C MET A 125 -14.24 -10.04 -3.37
N THR A 126 -13.21 -9.24 -3.10
CA THR A 126 -11.95 -9.36 -3.84
C THR A 126 -11.20 -10.61 -3.43
N MET A 127 -11.21 -11.00 -2.16
CA MET A 127 -10.62 -12.28 -1.75
C MET A 127 -11.29 -13.45 -2.47
N ASP A 128 -12.62 -13.45 -2.54
CA ASP A 128 -13.38 -14.49 -3.24
C ASP A 128 -13.07 -14.49 -4.74
N LEU A 129 -12.99 -13.30 -5.37
CA LEU A 129 -12.68 -13.16 -6.80
C LEU A 129 -11.29 -13.69 -7.18
N PHE A 130 -10.30 -13.50 -6.31
CA PHE A 130 -8.92 -13.95 -6.54
C PHE A 130 -8.59 -15.27 -5.82
N GLU A 131 -9.61 -15.92 -5.24
CA GLU A 131 -9.51 -17.21 -4.52
C GLU A 131 -8.50 -17.21 -3.36
N TYR A 132 -8.33 -16.07 -2.70
CA TYR A 132 -7.49 -15.95 -1.51
C TYR A 132 -8.19 -16.48 -0.27
N LYS A 133 -7.43 -17.16 0.59
CA LYS A 133 -7.91 -17.64 1.89
C LYS A 133 -7.46 -16.69 2.99
N GLN A 134 -8.22 -16.65 4.09
CA GLN A 134 -7.80 -15.89 5.29
C GLN A 134 -6.42 -16.33 5.81
N ALA A 135 -6.06 -17.61 5.61
CA ALA A 135 -4.75 -18.14 5.97
C ALA A 135 -3.57 -17.50 5.20
N ASP A 136 -3.83 -16.90 4.03
CA ASP A 136 -2.83 -16.20 3.21
C ASP A 136 -2.55 -14.77 3.70
N MET A 137 -3.47 -14.22 4.49
CA MET A 137 -3.45 -12.84 4.97
C MET A 137 -2.80 -12.73 6.34
N MET A 138 -2.24 -11.57 6.65
CA MET A 138 -1.67 -11.25 7.96
C MET A 138 -2.74 -11.31 9.06
N ASP A 139 -2.30 -11.63 10.27
CA ASP A 139 -3.19 -11.69 11.43
C ASP A 139 -3.65 -10.28 11.85
N GLY A 140 -4.84 -10.20 12.45
CA GLY A 140 -5.41 -8.94 12.94
C GLY A 140 -6.07 -8.06 11.87
N ILE A 141 -6.31 -8.58 10.67
CA ILE A 141 -7.08 -7.91 9.63
C ILE A 141 -8.58 -8.25 9.71
N GLU A 142 -9.44 -7.27 9.46
CA GLU A 142 -10.89 -7.47 9.35
C GLU A 142 -11.27 -7.87 7.92
N TYR A 143 -12.28 -8.72 7.76
CA TYR A 143 -12.81 -9.12 6.46
C TYR A 143 -14.20 -8.55 6.28
N ALA A 144 -14.37 -7.65 5.31
CA ALA A 144 -15.65 -6.98 5.10
C ALA A 144 -15.86 -6.56 3.64
N GLY A 145 -17.11 -6.20 3.31
CA GLY A 145 -17.50 -5.75 1.97
C GLY A 145 -17.56 -4.23 1.82
N ALA A 146 -18.00 -3.78 0.65
CA ALA A 146 -18.15 -2.36 0.34
C ALA A 146 -19.08 -1.62 1.32
N ALA A 147 -20.13 -2.27 1.83
CA ALA A 147 -21.06 -1.66 2.78
C ALA A 147 -20.34 -1.19 4.07
N THR A 148 -19.45 -2.02 4.62
CA THR A 148 -18.65 -1.69 5.81
C THR A 148 -17.69 -0.53 5.56
N TYR A 149 -17.10 -0.46 4.36
CA TYR A 149 -16.29 0.69 3.97
C TYR A 149 -17.14 1.97 3.92
N ILE A 150 -18.30 1.94 3.25
CA ILE A 150 -19.18 3.12 3.13
C ILE A 150 -19.65 3.60 4.51
N GLU A 151 -20.03 2.68 5.40
CA GLU A 151 -20.41 3.03 6.77
C GLU A 151 -19.25 3.70 7.54
N THR A 152 -18.02 3.23 7.32
CA THR A 152 -16.84 3.84 7.93
C THR A 152 -16.56 5.22 7.33
N ALA A 153 -16.52 5.32 6.00
CA ALA A 153 -16.17 6.52 5.25
C ALA A 153 -17.14 7.70 5.49
N THR A 154 -18.45 7.41 5.65
CA THR A 154 -19.47 8.42 5.98
C THR A 154 -19.29 9.07 7.34
N LYS A 155 -18.54 8.43 8.24
CA LYS A 155 -18.17 8.94 9.57
C LYS A 155 -16.78 9.58 9.58
N CYS A 156 -16.02 9.48 8.48
CA CYS A 156 -14.66 10.00 8.38
C CYS A 156 -14.59 11.46 7.94
N ASP A 157 -13.68 12.22 8.56
CA ASP A 157 -13.37 13.60 8.19
C ASP A 157 -12.57 13.68 6.88
N ILE A 158 -11.74 12.66 6.62
CA ILE A 158 -10.88 12.57 5.44
C ILE A 158 -11.14 11.23 4.75
N ASN A 159 -11.40 11.26 3.44
CA ASN A 159 -11.59 10.07 2.62
C ASN A 159 -10.68 10.14 1.40
N LEU A 160 -9.84 9.12 1.19
CA LEU A 160 -8.87 9.04 0.10
C LEU A 160 -9.03 7.75 -0.70
N PHE A 161 -8.63 7.80 -1.96
CA PHE A 161 -8.58 6.65 -2.86
C PHE A 161 -7.18 6.59 -3.50
N ILE A 162 -6.46 5.49 -3.30
CA ILE A 162 -5.06 5.32 -3.70
C ILE A 162 -4.85 4.06 -4.52
#